data_AF-F4B2P7-F1
#
_entry.id   AF-F4B2P7-F1
#
_cell.length_a   1.000
_cell.length_b   1.000
_cell.length_c   1.000
_cell.angle_alpha   90.00
_cell.angle_beta   90.00
_cell.angle_gamma   90.00
#
_symmetry.space_group_name_H-M   'P 1'
#
loop_
_entity.id
_entity.type
_entity.pdbx_description
1 polymer ?
#
loop_
_entity_poly.entity_id
_entity_poly.type
_entity_poly.pdbx_seq_one_letter_code
_entity_poly.pdbx_strand_id
1 'polypeptide(L)'
;MALFTTMGVQAQKEMDQFEVQVDGLGCPFCAYGLEKKFKEFKGIKKVAIDIETGDFSFEYPAEKALTMDAVVKQVENAGYTPITSKITRADGEVELSETNTTKLTKESIVKTQKMLVAGKCGMCEARILKVTNGIEGVTDAAWNQNNQMLEVSFDNSQTTTDAIQKEIAKAGHDTKAHKATAGAYDNLPACCKYERLVQ
;
A
#
# COMPACT_ATOMS: atom_id res chain seq x y z
N MET A 1 31.85 20.91 -53.80
CA MET A 1 30.67 21.75 -53.50
C MET A 1 29.47 20.82 -53.49
N ALA A 2 28.71 20.56 -52.43
CA ALA A 2 28.62 21.03 -51.04
C ALA A 2 28.03 19.81 -50.26
N LEU A 3 28.64 19.35 -49.17
CA LEU A 3 28.27 19.68 -47.78
C LEU A 3 26.75 19.70 -47.53
N PHE A 4 26.22 18.64 -46.92
CA PHE A 4 25.13 18.69 -45.94
C PHE A 4 25.28 17.48 -44.98
N THR A 5 26.12 17.66 -43.95
CA THR A 5 25.71 17.80 -42.54
C THR A 5 25.05 16.57 -41.94
N THR A 6 25.87 15.87 -41.15
CA THR A 6 25.47 15.10 -39.98
C THR A 6 24.44 15.88 -39.16
N MET A 7 23.17 15.53 -39.27
CA MET A 7 22.17 15.95 -38.29
C MET A 7 22.32 15.04 -37.09
N GLY A 8 23.06 15.53 -36.09
CA GLY A 8 23.01 15.00 -34.76
C GLY A 8 21.57 15.05 -34.26
N VAL A 9 21.01 13.89 -33.96
CA VAL A 9 19.85 13.82 -33.09
C VAL A 9 20.41 14.07 -31.69
N GLN A 10 19.96 15.16 -31.08
CA GLN A 10 20.41 15.63 -29.78
C GLN A 10 20.57 14.47 -28.79
N ALA A 11 21.73 14.44 -28.15
CA ALA A 11 21.87 13.90 -26.80
C ALA A 11 21.00 14.76 -25.86
N GLN A 12 19.67 14.58 -25.92
CA GLN A 12 18.85 14.85 -24.77
C GLN A 12 19.33 13.85 -23.72
N LYS A 13 19.94 14.35 -22.65
CA LYS A 13 20.13 13.53 -21.46
C LYS A 13 18.80 12.88 -21.16
N GLU A 14 18.76 11.56 -21.24
CA GLU A 14 17.63 10.76 -20.80
C GLU A 14 17.48 11.03 -19.30
N MET A 15 16.42 11.75 -18.94
CA MET A 15 16.11 12.10 -17.57
C MET A 15 14.77 11.43 -17.24
N ASP A 16 14.75 10.72 -16.14
CA ASP A 16 13.51 10.23 -15.55
C ASP A 16 12.84 11.39 -14.80
N GLN A 17 11.53 11.52 -14.96
CA GLN A 17 10.70 12.47 -14.23
C GLN A 17 10.04 11.77 -13.04
N PHE A 18 10.24 12.32 -11.85
CA PHE A 18 9.67 11.83 -10.61
C PHE A 18 8.62 12.83 -10.13
N GLU A 19 7.47 12.32 -9.72
CA GLU A 19 6.38 13.06 -9.09
C GLU A 19 6.00 12.29 -7.82
N VAL A 20 6.08 12.93 -6.67
CA VAL A 20 5.85 12.30 -5.37
C VAL A 20 4.94 13.20 -4.56
N GLN A 21 3.78 12.71 -4.20
CA GLN A 21 2.92 13.41 -3.25
C GLN A 21 3.36 13.05 -1.83
N VAL A 22 3.52 14.05 -0.98
CA VAL A 22 3.97 13.86 0.40
C VAL A 22 3.04 14.58 1.39
N ASP A 23 2.73 13.92 2.49
CA ASP A 23 2.04 14.51 3.63
C ASP A 23 3.04 15.25 4.54
N GLY A 24 2.54 16.30 5.21
CA GLY A 24 3.31 17.12 6.15
C GLY A 24 3.99 18.36 5.55
N LEU A 25 3.79 18.66 4.27
CA LEU A 25 4.19 19.94 3.66
C LEU A 25 3.19 21.05 4.02
N GLY A 26 3.23 21.54 5.26
CA GLY A 26 2.30 22.58 5.73
C GLY A 26 2.80 24.02 5.58
N CYS A 27 4.07 24.25 5.24
CA CYS A 27 4.63 25.61 5.13
C CYS A 27 5.85 25.70 4.20
N PRO A 28 6.25 26.90 3.75
CA PRO A 28 7.42 27.10 2.89
C PRO A 28 8.74 26.58 3.45
N PHE A 29 8.89 26.55 4.78
CA PHE A 29 10.11 26.01 5.40
C PHE A 29 10.20 24.49 5.31
N CYS A 30 9.05 23.79 5.33
CA CYS A 30 9.00 22.34 5.12
C CYS A 30 9.46 22.00 3.69
N ALA A 31 8.91 22.70 2.69
CA ALA A 31 9.29 22.53 1.29
C ALA A 31 10.80 22.72 1.07
N TYR A 32 11.39 23.76 1.66
CA TYR A 32 12.82 23.99 1.61
C TYR A 32 13.63 22.86 2.25
N GLY A 33 13.16 22.30 3.36
CA GLY A 33 13.79 21.16 4.03
C GLY A 33 13.83 19.92 3.14
N LEU A 34 12.71 19.60 2.49
CA LEU A 34 12.60 18.48 1.54
C LEU A 34 13.54 18.69 0.34
N GLU A 35 13.50 19.87 -0.29
CA GLU A 35 14.36 20.19 -1.43
C GLU A 35 15.85 20.05 -1.06
N LYS A 36 16.24 20.58 0.10
CA LYS A 36 17.63 20.51 0.57
C LYS A 36 18.10 19.07 0.77
N LYS A 37 17.24 18.19 1.27
CA LYS A 37 17.55 16.76 1.43
C LYS A 37 17.67 16.06 0.09
N PHE A 38 16.82 16.39 -0.88
CA PHE A 38 16.90 15.79 -2.21
C PHE A 38 18.11 16.29 -3.02
N LYS A 39 18.63 17.50 -2.76
CA LYS A 39 19.90 17.98 -3.36
C LYS A 39 21.12 17.10 -3.05
N GLU A 40 21.05 16.19 -2.07
CA GLU A 40 22.07 15.18 -1.82
C GLU A 40 22.21 14.19 -3.00
N PHE A 41 21.13 13.96 -3.75
CA PHE A 41 21.18 13.23 -5.02
C PHE A 41 21.87 14.09 -6.10
N LYS A 42 23.15 13.80 -6.34
CA LYS A 42 23.96 14.49 -7.35
C LYS A 42 23.34 14.31 -8.74
N GLY A 43 22.77 15.37 -9.30
CA GLY A 43 22.24 15.38 -10.66
C GLY A 43 20.74 15.67 -10.76
N ILE A 44 20.05 15.90 -9.65
CA ILE A 44 18.67 16.39 -9.66
C ILE A 44 18.58 17.73 -10.40
N LYS A 45 17.54 17.86 -11.24
CA LYS A 45 17.16 19.06 -11.98
C LYS A 45 15.66 19.30 -11.86
N LYS A 46 15.22 20.50 -12.27
CA LYS A 46 13.80 20.93 -12.33
C LYS A 46 12.99 20.55 -11.09
N VAL A 47 13.51 20.92 -9.92
CA VAL A 47 12.79 20.70 -8.67
C VAL A 47 11.62 21.67 -8.58
N ALA A 48 10.42 21.14 -8.35
CA ALA A 48 9.22 21.92 -8.06
C ALA A 48 8.45 21.29 -6.89
N ILE A 49 7.90 22.15 -6.02
CA ILE A 49 7.09 21.74 -4.88
C ILE A 49 5.81 22.56 -4.91
N ASP A 50 4.67 21.88 -4.90
CA ASP A 50 3.37 22.43 -4.59
C ASP A 50 3.03 22.11 -3.13
N ILE A 51 2.95 23.15 -2.30
CA ILE A 51 2.70 23.01 -0.86
C ILE A 51 1.20 22.80 -0.61
N GLU A 52 0.33 23.26 -1.50
CA GLU A 52 -1.12 23.13 -1.32
C GLU A 52 -1.57 21.70 -1.59
N THR A 53 -1.00 21.06 -2.62
CA THR A 53 -1.34 19.67 -2.99
C THR A 53 -0.38 18.63 -2.39
N GLY A 54 0.78 19.08 -1.88
CA GLY A 54 1.84 18.21 -1.38
C GLY A 54 2.68 17.56 -2.48
N ASP A 55 2.58 18.04 -3.72
CA ASP A 55 3.28 17.45 -4.86
C ASP A 55 4.72 17.93 -4.93
N PHE A 56 5.64 16.98 -4.95
CA PHE A 56 7.07 17.21 -5.14
C PHE A 56 7.53 16.53 -6.42
N SER A 57 8.07 17.31 -7.36
CA SER A 57 8.57 16.78 -8.62
C SER A 57 10.02 17.18 -8.91
N PHE A 58 10.74 16.29 -9.59
CA PHE A 58 12.11 16.53 -10.01
C PHE A 58 12.51 15.62 -11.18
N GLU A 59 13.56 16.01 -11.90
CA GLU A 59 14.20 15.21 -12.94
C GLU A 59 15.52 14.63 -12.43
N TYR A 60 15.80 13.37 -12.78
CA TYR A 60 17.07 12.72 -12.44
C TYR A 60 17.65 11.94 -13.63
N PRO A 61 18.98 11.87 -13.83
CA PRO A 61 19.57 11.19 -14.98
C PRO A 61 19.23 9.69 -15.00
N ALA A 62 18.64 9.21 -16.09
CA ALA A 62 18.20 7.81 -16.25
C ALA A 62 19.38 6.83 -16.11
N GLU A 63 20.57 7.24 -16.59
CA GLU A 63 21.84 6.50 -16.48
C GLU A 63 22.27 6.17 -15.03
N LYS A 64 21.72 6.87 -14.03
CA LYS A 64 22.03 6.65 -12.60
C LYS A 64 21.02 5.76 -11.89
N ALA A 65 20.01 5.25 -12.61
CA ALA A 65 19.04 4.25 -12.15
C ALA A 65 18.47 4.53 -10.75
N LEU A 66 17.84 5.70 -10.56
CA LEU A 66 17.16 6.01 -9.31
C LEU A 66 15.85 5.24 -9.21
N THR A 67 15.72 4.45 -8.15
CA THR A 67 14.56 3.59 -7.92
C THR A 67 13.49 4.31 -7.10
N MET A 68 12.23 3.90 -7.26
CA MET A 68 11.11 4.40 -6.47
C MET A 68 11.36 4.26 -4.95
N ASP A 69 11.89 3.11 -4.53
CA ASP A 69 12.22 2.83 -3.12
C ASP A 69 13.26 3.81 -2.55
N ALA A 70 14.26 4.19 -3.34
CA ALA A 70 15.26 5.16 -2.90
C ALA A 70 14.64 6.56 -2.71
N VAL A 71 13.70 6.94 -3.57
CA VAL A 71 12.97 8.20 -3.49
C VAL A 71 12.06 8.23 -2.26
N VAL A 72 11.24 7.19 -2.07
CA VAL A 72 10.37 7.01 -0.91
C VAL A 72 11.17 7.06 0.39
N LYS A 73 12.29 6.33 0.48
CA LYS A 73 13.17 6.38 1.65
C LYS A 73 13.76 7.76 1.90
N GLN A 74 14.09 8.52 0.86
CA GLN A 74 14.58 9.88 1.03
C GLN A 74 13.49 10.83 1.55
N VAL A 75 12.24 10.64 1.12
CA VAL A 75 11.08 11.36 1.69
C VAL A 75 10.92 11.04 3.18
N GLU A 76 10.96 9.75 3.56
CA GLU A 76 10.91 9.33 4.98
C GLU A 76 12.07 9.94 5.79
N ASN A 77 13.30 9.88 5.26
CA ASN A 77 14.49 10.45 5.90
C ASN A 77 14.46 11.97 6.01
N ALA A 78 13.71 12.64 5.12
CA ALA A 78 13.45 14.07 5.19
C ALA A 78 12.35 14.42 6.22
N GLY A 79 11.68 13.42 6.79
CA GLY A 79 10.66 13.56 7.82
C GLY A 79 9.23 13.68 7.30
N TYR A 80 8.97 13.25 6.06
CA TYR A 80 7.67 13.33 5.40
C TYR A 80 7.09 11.95 5.12
N THR A 81 5.78 11.86 4.93
CA THR A 81 5.09 10.61 4.61
C THR A 81 4.69 10.59 3.14
N PRO A 82 5.25 9.70 2.30
CA PRO A 82 4.89 9.63 0.88
C PRO A 82 3.48 9.03 0.72
N ILE A 83 2.63 9.71 -0.06
CA ILE A 83 1.25 9.34 -0.37
C ILE A 83 1.16 8.67 -1.74
N THR A 84 1.74 9.27 -2.76
CA THR A 84 1.80 8.68 -4.11
C THR A 84 3.18 8.93 -4.70
N SER A 85 3.59 8.09 -5.63
CA SER A 85 4.85 8.27 -6.35
C SER A 85 4.70 7.76 -7.77
N LYS A 86 5.06 8.60 -8.73
CA LYS A 86 5.00 8.33 -10.15
C LYS A 86 6.37 8.59 -10.74
N ILE A 87 6.85 7.65 -11.55
CA ILE A 87 8.06 7.81 -12.34
C ILE A 87 7.66 7.70 -13.80
N THR A 88 8.02 8.69 -14.58
CA THR A 88 8.01 8.60 -16.05
C THR A 88 9.45 8.42 -16.48
N ARG A 89 9.79 7.22 -16.90
CA ARG A 89 11.12 6.83 -17.35
C ARG A 89 11.42 7.45 -18.71
N ALA A 90 12.70 7.63 -19.01
CA ALA A 90 13.13 8.20 -20.29
C ALA A 90 12.73 7.35 -21.52
N ASP A 91 12.52 6.05 -21.35
CA ASP A 91 12.00 5.13 -22.37
C ASP A 91 10.47 5.23 -22.57
N GLY A 92 9.79 6.06 -21.77
CA GLY A 92 8.34 6.25 -21.78
C GLY A 92 7.57 5.30 -20.86
N GLU A 93 8.24 4.40 -20.13
CA GLU A 93 7.59 3.56 -19.12
C GLU A 93 7.11 4.42 -17.94
N VAL A 94 5.85 4.25 -17.54
CA VAL A 94 5.27 4.97 -16.41
C VAL A 94 5.05 3.99 -15.27
N GLU A 95 5.80 4.19 -14.18
CA GLU A 95 5.63 3.46 -12.92
C GLU A 95 4.76 4.31 -11.98
N LEU A 96 3.59 3.80 -11.57
CA LEU A 96 2.70 4.43 -10.58
C LEU A 96 2.71 3.62 -9.29
N SER A 97 2.80 4.32 -8.16
CA SER A 97 2.68 3.78 -6.81
C SER A 97 1.73 4.66 -6.02
N GLU A 98 0.63 4.10 -5.54
CA GLU A 98 -0.22 4.72 -4.52
C GLU A 98 0.17 4.12 -3.17
N THR A 99 0.67 4.97 -2.28
CA THR A 99 1.23 4.61 -0.98
C THR A 99 0.44 5.30 0.12
N ASN A 100 -0.74 4.79 0.41
CA ASN A 100 -1.29 4.90 1.76
C ASN A 100 -1.61 3.49 2.25
N THR A 101 -0.58 2.83 2.78
CA THR A 101 -0.54 2.01 4.01
C THR A 101 0.64 1.02 3.93
N THR A 102 1.70 1.32 4.68
CA THR A 102 2.74 0.41 5.20
C THR A 102 3.64 -0.34 4.21
N LYS A 103 4.96 -0.20 4.40
CA LYS A 103 6.07 -0.92 3.74
C LYS A 103 5.72 -2.35 3.33
N LEU A 104 5.67 -2.58 2.03
CA LEU A 104 5.57 -3.91 1.43
C LEU A 104 6.62 -4.05 0.33
N THR A 105 7.50 -5.02 0.52
CA THR A 105 8.59 -5.37 -0.39
C THR A 105 8.04 -5.96 -1.70
N LYS A 106 8.83 -5.82 -2.78
CA LYS A 106 8.55 -6.10 -4.21
C LYS A 106 7.98 -7.47 -4.63
N GLU A 107 7.42 -8.28 -3.73
CA GLU A 107 6.62 -9.48 -4.06
C GLU A 107 5.26 -9.56 -3.33
N SER A 108 4.88 -8.51 -2.59
CA SER A 108 3.60 -8.44 -1.89
C SER A 108 2.47 -8.01 -2.82
N ILE A 109 1.66 -8.96 -3.27
CA ILE A 109 0.36 -8.66 -3.88
C ILE A 109 -0.65 -8.52 -2.73
N VAL A 110 -0.97 -7.29 -2.33
CA VAL A 110 -2.09 -7.06 -1.42
C VAL A 110 -3.37 -7.41 -2.16
N LYS A 111 -4.13 -8.36 -1.62
CA LYS A 111 -5.44 -8.77 -2.14
C LYS A 111 -6.52 -8.37 -1.17
N THR A 112 -7.61 -7.82 -1.70
CA THR A 112 -8.85 -7.62 -0.96
C THR A 112 -9.81 -8.75 -1.31
N GLN A 113 -10.31 -9.46 -0.31
CA GLN A 113 -11.25 -10.56 -0.48
C GLN A 113 -12.47 -10.38 0.42
N LYS A 114 -13.63 -10.73 -0.12
CA LYS A 114 -14.89 -10.85 0.63
C LYS A 114 -15.18 -12.31 0.92
N MET A 115 -15.55 -12.60 2.17
CA MET A 115 -15.90 -13.95 2.62
C MET A 115 -17.02 -13.91 3.66
N LEU A 116 -17.88 -14.93 3.63
CA LEU A 116 -18.94 -15.08 4.62
C LEU A 116 -18.32 -15.57 5.94
N VAL A 117 -18.60 -14.87 7.03
CA VAL A 117 -18.18 -15.20 8.39
C VAL A 117 -19.38 -15.05 9.32
N ALA A 118 -19.84 -16.17 9.87
CA ALA A 118 -21.04 -16.21 10.68
C ALA A 118 -20.85 -15.50 12.02
N GLY A 119 -21.76 -14.57 12.30
CA GLY A 119 -21.80 -13.75 13.51
C GLY A 119 -23.12 -12.98 13.54
N LYS A 120 -23.55 -12.48 14.71
CA LYS A 120 -24.90 -11.91 14.83
C LYS A 120 -24.98 -10.52 15.47
N CYS A 121 -23.90 -10.03 16.05
CA CYS A 121 -23.90 -8.76 16.77
C CYS A 121 -22.50 -8.11 16.78
N GLY A 122 -22.41 -6.87 17.26
CA GLY A 122 -21.13 -6.15 17.40
C GLY A 122 -20.08 -6.84 18.28
N MET A 123 -20.47 -7.72 19.21
CA MET A 123 -19.48 -8.53 19.95
C MET A 123 -18.86 -9.64 19.10
N CYS A 124 -19.63 -10.18 18.14
CA CYS A 124 -19.10 -11.10 17.14
C CYS A 124 -18.12 -10.37 16.22
N GLU A 125 -18.52 -9.19 15.73
CA GLU A 125 -17.68 -8.31 14.93
C GLU A 125 -16.35 -8.03 15.61
N ALA A 126 -16.37 -7.53 16.85
CA ALA A 126 -15.15 -7.22 17.59
C ALA A 126 -14.22 -8.43 17.74
N ARG A 127 -14.78 -9.63 17.93
CA ARG A 127 -13.99 -10.88 18.01
C ARG A 127 -13.39 -11.27 16.67
N ILE A 128 -14.19 -11.24 15.61
CA ILE A 128 -13.77 -11.55 14.24
C ILE A 128 -12.64 -10.61 13.84
N LEU A 129 -12.87 -9.30 13.94
CA LEU A 129 -11.87 -8.28 13.57
C LEU A 129 -10.61 -8.35 14.42
N LYS A 130 -10.71 -8.61 15.74
CA LYS A 130 -9.54 -8.80 16.60
C LYS A 130 -8.65 -9.94 16.12
N VAL A 131 -9.26 -11.06 15.72
CA VAL A 131 -8.51 -12.22 15.22
C VAL A 131 -7.94 -11.92 13.85
N THR A 132 -8.75 -11.40 12.92
CA THR A 132 -8.31 -11.08 11.55
C THR A 132 -7.16 -10.07 11.54
N ASN A 133 -7.27 -8.96 12.28
CA ASN A 133 -6.22 -7.93 12.37
C ASN A 133 -4.96 -8.41 13.12
N GLY A 134 -5.04 -9.53 13.85
CA GLY A 134 -3.88 -10.11 14.53
C GLY A 134 -3.07 -11.07 13.65
N ILE A 135 -3.52 -11.36 12.42
CA ILE A 135 -2.85 -12.26 11.49
C ILE A 135 -1.77 -11.48 10.75
N GLU A 136 -0.54 -11.99 10.76
CA GLU A 136 0.56 -11.42 9.99
C GLU A 136 0.22 -11.33 8.50
N GLY A 137 0.51 -10.19 7.89
CA GLY A 137 0.16 -9.90 6.51
C GLY A 137 -1.24 -9.33 6.31
N VAL A 138 -2.14 -9.32 7.29
CA VAL A 138 -3.42 -8.58 7.19
C VAL A 138 -3.16 -7.09 7.38
N THR A 139 -3.67 -6.27 6.46
CA THR A 139 -3.49 -4.81 6.47
C THR A 139 -4.77 -4.06 6.82
N ASP A 140 -5.93 -4.61 6.46
CA ASP A 140 -7.23 -4.03 6.78
C ASP A 140 -8.32 -5.10 6.87
N ALA A 141 -9.33 -4.87 7.72
CA ALA A 141 -10.47 -5.75 7.83
C ALA A 141 -11.72 -5.02 8.34
N ALA A 142 -12.85 -5.28 7.68
CA ALA A 142 -14.17 -4.79 8.06
C ALA A 142 -15.21 -5.91 7.96
N TRP A 143 -16.09 -6.04 8.95
CA TRP A 143 -17.15 -7.04 8.95
C TRP A 143 -18.50 -6.37 9.08
N ASN A 144 -19.49 -6.83 8.31
CA ASN A 144 -20.81 -6.23 8.28
C ASN A 144 -21.86 -7.16 8.88
N GLN A 145 -22.55 -6.70 9.92
CA GLN A 145 -23.56 -7.49 10.64
C GLN A 145 -24.77 -7.87 9.79
N ASN A 146 -25.18 -7.01 8.86
CA ASN A 146 -26.42 -7.20 8.10
C ASN A 146 -26.30 -8.34 7.08
N ASN A 147 -25.11 -8.57 6.55
CA ASN A 147 -24.86 -9.60 5.53
C ASN A 147 -23.80 -10.64 5.95
N GLN A 148 -23.23 -10.49 7.15
CA GLN A 148 -22.21 -11.36 7.73
C GLN A 148 -20.94 -11.49 6.87
N MET A 149 -20.65 -10.49 6.02
CA MET A 149 -19.47 -10.50 5.16
C MET A 149 -18.30 -9.82 5.85
N LEU A 150 -17.17 -10.53 5.89
CA LEU A 150 -15.84 -9.97 6.16
C LEU A 150 -15.22 -9.55 4.82
N GLU A 151 -14.81 -8.29 4.73
CA GLU A 151 -13.90 -7.76 3.72
C GLU A 151 -12.52 -7.64 4.39
N VAL A 152 -11.50 -8.27 3.82
CA VAL A 152 -10.14 -8.29 4.36
C VAL A 152 -9.13 -8.00 3.26
N SER A 153 -8.19 -7.11 3.54
CA SER A 153 -7.04 -6.83 2.71
C SER A 153 -5.80 -7.42 3.35
N PHE A 154 -5.02 -8.16 2.57
CA PHE A 154 -3.83 -8.85 3.08
C PHE A 154 -2.78 -9.04 2.01
N ASP A 155 -1.52 -9.06 2.42
CA ASP A 155 -0.38 -9.46 1.60
C ASP A 155 -0.42 -10.97 1.34
N ASN A 156 -0.65 -11.34 0.08
CA ASN A 156 -0.75 -12.74 -0.35
C ASN A 156 0.60 -13.48 -0.35
N SER A 157 1.71 -12.80 -0.06
CA SER A 157 3.02 -13.43 0.21
C SER A 157 3.17 -13.87 1.68
N GLN A 158 2.40 -13.27 2.61
CA GLN A 158 2.48 -13.53 4.05
C GLN A 158 1.33 -14.39 4.57
N THR A 159 0.14 -14.28 3.97
CA THR A 159 -1.03 -15.07 4.38
C THR A 159 -1.94 -15.39 3.19
N THR A 160 -2.98 -16.20 3.45
CA THR A 160 -3.95 -16.62 2.43
C THR A 160 -5.37 -16.57 2.97
N THR A 161 -6.35 -16.46 2.07
CA THR A 161 -7.78 -16.53 2.43
C THR A 161 -8.13 -17.79 3.21
N ASP A 162 -7.48 -18.92 2.93
CA ASP A 162 -7.69 -20.18 3.65
C ASP A 162 -7.16 -20.10 5.09
N ALA A 163 -5.94 -19.59 5.28
CA ALA A 163 -5.34 -19.39 6.59
C ALA A 163 -6.19 -18.42 7.45
N ILE A 164 -6.65 -17.32 6.87
CA ILE A 164 -7.52 -16.35 7.56
C ILE A 164 -8.83 -17.02 8.02
N GLN A 165 -9.49 -17.80 7.17
CA GLN A 165 -10.72 -18.52 7.54
C GLN A 165 -10.49 -19.54 8.65
N LYS A 166 -9.35 -20.24 8.65
CA LYS A 166 -8.98 -21.19 9.70
C LYS A 166 -8.83 -20.50 11.06
N GLU A 167 -8.15 -19.36 11.13
CA GLU A 167 -7.99 -18.63 12.39
C GLU A 167 -9.32 -18.10 12.93
N ILE A 168 -10.20 -17.60 12.05
CA ILE A 168 -11.55 -17.17 12.42
C ILE A 168 -12.39 -18.35 12.95
N ALA A 169 -12.30 -19.53 12.30
CA ALA A 169 -12.97 -20.75 12.76
C ALA A 169 -12.46 -21.21 14.14
N LYS A 170 -11.15 -21.12 14.41
CA LYS A 170 -10.57 -21.40 15.73
C LYS A 170 -11.11 -20.45 16.80
N ALA A 171 -11.42 -19.21 16.45
CA ALA A 171 -12.03 -18.23 17.35
C ALA A 171 -13.54 -18.48 17.61
N GLY A 172 -14.10 -19.51 16.97
CA GLY A 172 -15.47 -19.95 17.18
C GLY A 172 -16.46 -19.49 16.12
N HIS A 173 -15.99 -18.91 14.99
CA HIS A 173 -16.85 -18.36 13.94
C HIS A 173 -16.78 -19.15 12.63
N ASP A 174 -17.92 -19.66 12.17
CA ASP A 174 -17.99 -20.46 10.94
C ASP A 174 -17.72 -19.55 9.75
N THR A 175 -16.94 -20.04 8.80
CA THR A 175 -16.69 -19.40 7.51
C THR A 175 -17.23 -20.27 6.38
N LYS A 176 -17.17 -19.82 5.13
CA LYS A 176 -17.59 -20.67 4.01
C LYS A 176 -16.71 -21.92 3.85
N ALA A 177 -15.40 -21.80 4.07
CA ALA A 177 -14.45 -22.91 3.87
C ALA A 177 -14.12 -23.70 5.15
N HIS A 178 -14.22 -23.08 6.33
CA HIS A 178 -13.82 -23.69 7.60
C HIS A 178 -14.90 -23.50 8.65
N LYS A 179 -15.34 -24.60 9.25
CA LYS A 179 -16.30 -24.61 10.35
C LYS A 179 -15.57 -24.56 11.69
N ALA A 180 -16.08 -23.78 12.65
CA ALA A 180 -15.57 -23.82 14.00
C ALA A 180 -15.74 -25.22 14.61
N THR A 181 -14.82 -25.66 15.47
CA THR A 181 -15.06 -26.91 16.21
C THR A 181 -16.24 -26.73 17.16
N ALA A 182 -16.90 -27.83 17.55
CA ALA A 182 -17.97 -27.76 18.54
C ALA A 182 -17.50 -27.05 19.81
N GLY A 183 -16.32 -27.42 20.34
CA GLY A 183 -15.74 -26.78 21.52
C GLY A 183 -15.45 -25.28 21.35
N ALA A 184 -14.87 -24.85 20.23
CA ALA A 184 -14.62 -23.43 19.98
C ALA A 184 -15.92 -22.62 19.92
N TYR A 185 -16.93 -23.17 19.26
CA TYR A 185 -18.26 -22.59 19.20
C TYR A 185 -18.94 -22.57 20.58
N ASP A 186 -18.82 -23.64 21.37
CA ASP A 186 -19.39 -23.81 22.71
C ASP A 186 -18.80 -22.91 23.77
N ASN A 187 -17.53 -22.52 23.60
CA ASN A 187 -16.88 -21.53 24.43
C ASN A 187 -17.24 -20.08 24.10
N LEU A 188 -18.04 -19.82 23.05
CA LEU A 188 -18.58 -18.49 22.81
C LEU A 188 -19.61 -18.14 23.88
N PRO A 189 -19.70 -16.85 24.30
CA PRO A 189 -20.79 -16.39 25.14
C PRO A 189 -22.15 -16.79 24.57
N ALA A 190 -23.13 -17.08 25.43
CA ALA A 190 -24.47 -17.49 24.99
C ALA A 190 -25.10 -16.47 24.02
N CYS A 191 -24.87 -15.17 24.27
CA CYS A 191 -25.30 -14.08 23.40
C CYS A 191 -24.53 -13.98 22.06
N CYS A 192 -23.49 -14.77 21.84
CA CYS A 192 -22.70 -14.83 20.60
C CYS A 192 -22.96 -16.09 19.78
N LYS A 193 -23.79 -17.01 20.26
CA LYS A 193 -24.22 -18.22 19.54
C LYS A 193 -25.05 -17.84 18.30
N TYR A 194 -24.49 -18.03 17.11
CA TYR A 194 -25.08 -17.65 15.82
C TYR A 194 -25.62 -18.89 15.08
N GLU A 195 -26.44 -18.68 14.05
CA GLU A 195 -26.88 -19.79 13.21
C GLU A 195 -25.70 -20.33 12.38
N ARG A 196 -25.36 -21.60 12.60
CA ARG A 196 -24.18 -22.21 12.01
C ARG A 196 -24.37 -22.44 10.51
N LEU A 197 -23.33 -22.18 9.74
CA LEU A 197 -23.37 -22.41 8.30
C LEU A 197 -23.52 -23.90 8.01
N VAL A 198 -24.38 -24.22 7.05
CA VAL A 198 -24.47 -25.54 6.44
C VAL A 198 -23.31 -25.62 5.45
N GLN A 199 -22.41 -26.58 5.67
CA GLN A 199 -21.27 -26.87 4.80
C GLN A 199 -21.41 -28.29 4.31
#